data_AF-A0A6N8X7A3-F1
#
_entry.id   AF-A0A6N8X7A3-F1
#
_cell.length_a   1.000
_cell.length_b   1.000
_cell.length_c   1.000
_cell.angle_alpha   90.00
_cell.angle_beta   90.00
_cell.angle_gamma   90.00
#
_symmetry.space_group_name_H-M   'P 1'
#
loop_
_entity.id
_entity.type
_entity.pdbx_description
1 polymer ?
#
loop_
_entity_poly.entity_id
_entity_poly.type
_entity_poly.pdbx_seq_one_letter_code
_entity_poly.pdbx_strand_id
1 'polypeptide(L)'
;EYLRQVMASFGEVLSRSRLMKLDPGAEVSLHVDFNYHWFSRVRIHIPIITNEAVVFHCGTDHVHMRAGECWIFDSWRRHRVVNPSAEERIHLVIDTAGSSRFWSLVRDVEDDDPLHTAAEARLVAFEPGAAVEIRTEQFASLPVMAPGECTALIEDLIADFSANPGNDPGMVAAYARP
;
A
#
# COMPACT_ATOMS: atom_id res chain seq x y z
N GLU A 1 -9.45 20.29 7.25
CA GLU A 1 -8.43 20.33 8.31
C GLU A 1 -8.05 18.94 8.80
N TYR A 2 -9.01 18.17 9.34
CA TYR A 2 -8.81 16.79 9.78
C TYR A 2 -7.97 15.91 8.85
N LEU A 3 -8.38 15.75 7.57
CA LEU A 3 -7.64 14.92 6.61
C LEU A 3 -6.19 15.38 6.40
N ARG A 4 -5.93 16.69 6.51
CA ARG A 4 -4.57 17.23 6.40
C ARG A 4 -3.72 16.83 7.61
N GLN A 5 -4.29 16.82 8.81
CA GLN A 5 -3.60 16.35 10.02
C GLN A 5 -3.30 14.85 9.94
N VAL A 6 -4.26 14.04 9.47
CA VAL A 6 -4.04 12.61 9.24
C VAL A 6 -2.90 12.39 8.22
N MET A 7 -2.91 13.10 7.10
CA MET A 7 -1.84 13.01 6.10
C MET A 7 -0.48 13.45 6.66
N ALA A 8 -0.44 14.54 7.43
CA ALA A 8 0.79 15.06 8.01
C ALA A 8 1.34 14.20 9.17
N SER A 9 0.49 13.46 9.89
CA SER A 9 0.88 12.66 11.05
C SER A 9 1.86 11.53 10.72
N PHE A 10 1.84 11.07 9.46
CA PHE A 10 2.81 10.11 8.96
C PHE A 10 4.21 10.69 8.91
N GLY A 11 4.38 12.01 8.77
CA GLY A 11 5.71 12.63 8.66
C GLY A 11 6.48 12.21 7.40
N GLU A 12 5.82 11.66 6.40
CA GLU A 12 6.41 11.18 5.16
C GLU A 12 6.26 12.19 4.00
N VAL A 13 6.93 11.91 2.88
CA VAL A 13 6.67 12.60 1.60
C VAL A 13 5.57 11.85 0.87
N LEU A 14 4.45 12.51 0.64
CA LEU A 14 3.26 11.88 0.05
C LEU A 14 3.27 12.01 -1.48
N SER A 15 2.83 10.96 -2.16
CA SER A 15 2.72 10.95 -3.63
C SER A 15 1.29 11.28 -4.06
N ARG A 16 0.37 10.33 -3.94
CA ARG A 16 -1.05 10.49 -4.29
C ARG A 16 -1.91 10.31 -3.07
N SER A 17 -2.98 11.09 -2.94
CA SER A 17 -4.02 10.88 -1.95
C SER A 17 -5.40 10.98 -2.58
N ARG A 18 -6.33 10.12 -2.19
CA ARG A 18 -7.74 10.20 -2.63
C ARG A 18 -8.68 9.57 -1.60
N LEU A 19 -9.95 9.98 -1.65
CA LEU A 19 -11.02 9.26 -0.98
C LEU A 19 -11.54 8.17 -1.93
N MET A 20 -11.52 6.93 -1.48
CA MET A 20 -12.05 5.79 -2.21
C MET A 20 -13.38 5.37 -1.60
N LYS A 21 -14.46 5.77 -2.28
CA LYS A 21 -15.82 5.34 -1.96
C LYS A 21 -16.14 4.01 -2.64
N LEU A 22 -16.80 3.11 -1.90
CA LEU A 22 -17.45 1.91 -2.39
C LEU A 22 -18.92 1.97 -1.97
N ASP A 23 -19.82 1.94 -2.96
CA ASP A 23 -21.26 2.07 -2.74
C ASP A 23 -21.85 0.85 -1.99
N PRO A 24 -23.07 0.98 -1.41
CA PRO A 24 -23.81 -0.14 -0.86
C PRO A 24 -23.98 -1.29 -1.86
N GLY A 25 -23.75 -2.53 -1.42
CA GLY A 25 -23.83 -3.73 -2.25
C GLY A 25 -22.74 -3.86 -3.32
N ALA A 26 -21.78 -2.93 -3.41
CA ALA A 26 -20.73 -2.95 -4.42
C ALA A 26 -19.51 -3.78 -3.98
N GLU A 27 -18.72 -4.19 -4.96
CA GLU A 27 -17.44 -4.86 -4.75
C GLU A 27 -16.36 -4.29 -5.68
N VAL A 28 -15.11 -4.43 -5.25
CA VAL A 28 -13.96 -4.34 -6.15
C VAL A 28 -13.52 -5.77 -6.45
N SER A 29 -13.57 -6.14 -7.72
CA SER A 29 -13.26 -7.49 -8.20
C SER A 29 -11.83 -7.90 -7.87
N LEU A 30 -11.56 -9.22 -7.88
CA LEU A 30 -10.24 -9.78 -7.55
C LEU A 30 -9.15 -9.31 -8.52
N HIS A 31 -8.15 -8.58 -8.01
CA HIS A 31 -7.06 -8.01 -8.80
C HIS A 31 -5.73 -7.98 -8.02
N VAL A 32 -4.67 -7.52 -8.69
CA VAL A 32 -3.38 -7.13 -8.12
C VAL A 32 -3.08 -5.71 -8.58
N ASP A 33 -2.37 -4.93 -7.78
CA ASP A 33 -2.02 -3.55 -8.12
C ASP A 33 -0.72 -3.51 -8.94
N PHE A 34 -0.81 -3.79 -10.25
CA PHE A 34 0.36 -3.94 -11.13
C PHE A 34 0.86 -2.63 -11.78
N ASN A 35 0.27 -1.48 -11.46
CA ASN A 35 0.73 -0.22 -12.05
C ASN A 35 2.14 0.12 -11.56
N TYR A 36 3.01 0.60 -12.46
CA TYR A 36 4.37 1.04 -12.14
C TYR A 36 4.45 1.99 -10.93
N HIS A 37 3.43 2.83 -10.71
CA HIS A 37 3.34 3.69 -9.52
C HIS A 37 3.46 2.89 -8.21
N TRP A 38 2.84 1.71 -8.10
CA TRP A 38 2.86 0.88 -6.89
C TRP A 38 4.03 -0.10 -6.83
N PHE A 39 4.91 -0.07 -7.83
CA PHE A 39 6.16 -0.84 -7.78
C PHE A 39 7.09 -0.34 -6.67
N SER A 40 7.16 0.99 -6.49
CA SER A 40 8.05 1.65 -5.53
C SER A 40 7.32 2.48 -4.47
N ARG A 41 5.99 2.35 -4.39
CA ARG A 41 5.19 3.02 -3.35
C ARG A 41 4.28 2.02 -2.66
N VAL A 42 4.19 2.19 -1.34
CA VAL A 42 3.16 1.55 -0.53
C VAL A 42 1.91 2.41 -0.50
N ARG A 43 0.74 1.76 -0.45
CA ARG A 43 -0.54 2.41 -0.23
C ARG A 43 -1.01 2.19 1.20
N ILE A 44 -1.19 3.29 1.90
CA ILE A 44 -1.76 3.33 3.23
C ILE A 44 -3.27 3.54 3.11
N HIS A 45 -4.04 2.70 3.79
CA HIS A 45 -5.50 2.78 3.89
C HIS A 45 -5.91 3.25 5.30
N ILE A 46 -6.71 4.31 5.36
CA ILE A 46 -7.34 4.80 6.60
C ILE A 46 -8.87 4.74 6.41
N PRO A 47 -9.56 3.76 7.01
CA PRO A 47 -11.01 3.69 6.97
C PRO A 47 -11.63 4.88 7.72
N ILE A 48 -12.47 5.66 7.05
CA ILE A 48 -13.19 6.80 7.66
C ILE A 48 -14.65 6.41 7.91
N ILE A 49 -15.30 5.87 6.88
CA ILE A 49 -16.66 5.32 6.96
C ILE A 49 -16.55 3.86 6.55
N THR A 50 -16.94 2.96 7.44
CA THR A 50 -16.85 1.50 7.26
C THR A 50 -17.76 0.84 8.30
N ASN A 51 -18.13 -0.42 8.08
CA ASN A 51 -18.89 -1.23 9.03
C ASN A 51 -18.45 -2.68 8.96
N GLU A 52 -18.77 -3.47 10.00
CA GLU A 52 -18.26 -4.83 10.19
C GLU A 52 -18.65 -5.81 9.06
N ALA A 53 -19.63 -5.47 8.21
CA ALA A 53 -20.00 -6.27 7.06
C ALA A 53 -19.04 -6.06 5.85
N VAL A 54 -18.24 -4.99 5.82
CA VAL A 54 -17.24 -4.76 4.78
C VAL A 54 -16.03 -5.66 5.03
N VAL A 55 -15.73 -6.53 4.05
CA VAL A 55 -14.64 -7.51 4.14
C VAL A 55 -13.61 -7.23 3.05
N PHE A 56 -12.36 -7.03 3.47
CA PHE A 56 -11.20 -6.97 2.60
C PHE A 56 -10.54 -8.34 2.55
N HIS A 57 -10.22 -8.84 1.36
CA HIS A 57 -9.54 -10.12 1.15
C HIS A 57 -8.17 -9.87 0.54
N CYS A 58 -7.13 -10.54 1.04
CA CYS A 58 -5.77 -10.51 0.48
C CYS A 58 -5.15 -11.91 0.59
N GLY A 59 -4.94 -12.58 -0.53
CA GLY A 59 -4.50 -13.99 -0.52
C GLY A 59 -5.52 -14.89 0.18
N THR A 60 -5.07 -15.64 1.19
CA THR A 60 -5.93 -16.49 2.04
C THR A 60 -6.61 -15.73 3.17
N ASP A 61 -6.13 -14.52 3.48
CA ASP A 61 -6.53 -13.77 4.64
C ASP A 61 -7.69 -12.82 4.30
N HIS A 62 -8.49 -12.52 5.31
CA HIS A 62 -9.56 -11.55 5.21
C HIS A 62 -9.75 -10.81 6.53
N VAL A 63 -10.11 -9.53 6.44
CA VAL A 63 -10.24 -8.66 7.60
C VAL A 63 -11.30 -7.59 7.38
N HIS A 64 -11.93 -7.18 8.46
CA HIS A 64 -12.67 -5.93 8.53
C HIS A 64 -11.74 -4.83 9.05
N MET A 65 -11.44 -3.83 8.22
CA MET A 65 -10.66 -2.67 8.63
C MET A 65 -11.57 -1.66 9.36
N ARG A 66 -11.33 -1.42 10.65
CA ARG A 66 -12.17 -0.57 11.51
C ARG A 66 -11.88 0.91 11.27
N ALA A 67 -12.87 1.77 11.54
CA ALA A 67 -12.73 3.20 11.40
C ALA A 67 -11.59 3.75 12.27
N GLY A 68 -10.73 4.59 11.69
CA GLY A 68 -9.59 5.21 12.35
C GLY A 68 -8.31 4.38 12.39
N GLU A 69 -8.34 3.11 11.97
CA GLU A 69 -7.13 2.29 11.84
C GLU A 69 -6.27 2.69 10.64
N CYS A 70 -5.03 2.19 10.62
CA CYS A 70 -4.08 2.38 9.52
C CYS A 70 -3.65 1.01 9.01
N TRP A 71 -3.84 0.78 7.71
CA TRP A 71 -3.58 -0.51 7.08
C TRP A 71 -2.65 -0.37 5.87
N ILE A 72 -1.70 -1.29 5.76
CA ILE A 72 -1.02 -1.65 4.52
C ILE A 72 -1.23 -3.14 4.28
N PHE A 73 -1.08 -3.58 3.05
CA PHE A 73 -1.12 -4.98 2.69
C PHE A 73 -0.23 -5.24 1.48
N ASP A 74 0.10 -6.50 1.26
CA ASP A 74 0.81 -6.94 0.07
C ASP A 74 -0.08 -6.79 -1.16
N SER A 75 0.15 -5.72 -1.91
CA SER A 75 -0.63 -5.36 -3.10
C SER A 75 -0.35 -6.24 -4.32
N TRP A 76 0.70 -7.07 -4.25
CA TRP A 76 1.05 -8.08 -5.25
C TRP A 76 0.28 -9.39 -5.07
N ARG A 77 -0.30 -9.61 -3.88
CA ARG A 77 -1.28 -10.67 -3.67
C ARG A 77 -2.63 -10.29 -4.27
N ARG A 78 -3.33 -11.30 -4.79
CA ARG A 78 -4.69 -11.12 -5.29
C ARG A 78 -5.58 -10.66 -4.14
N HIS A 79 -6.24 -9.53 -4.33
CA HIS A 79 -7.09 -8.91 -3.33
C HIS A 79 -8.40 -8.41 -3.93
N ARG A 80 -9.44 -8.36 -3.09
CA ARG A 80 -10.78 -7.85 -3.42
C ARG A 80 -11.39 -7.23 -2.18
N VAL A 81 -12.39 -6.37 -2.36
CA VAL A 81 -13.20 -5.88 -1.25
C VAL A 81 -14.68 -6.02 -1.59
N VAL A 82 -15.47 -6.45 -0.61
CA VAL A 82 -16.92 -6.60 -0.76
C VAL A 82 -17.59 -5.74 0.30
N ASN A 83 -18.53 -4.91 -0.12
CA ASN A 83 -19.42 -4.16 0.77
C ASN A 83 -20.87 -4.64 0.58
N PRO A 84 -21.29 -5.69 1.28
CA PRO A 84 -22.67 -6.20 1.18
C PRO A 84 -23.67 -5.35 1.97
N SER A 85 -23.22 -4.30 2.67
CA SER A 85 -24.06 -3.49 3.54
C SER A 85 -24.92 -2.49 2.77
N ALA A 86 -25.86 -1.86 3.49
CA ALA A 86 -26.68 -0.76 2.99
C ALA A 86 -25.97 0.61 3.10
N GLU A 87 -24.75 0.66 3.63
CA GLU A 87 -23.99 1.88 3.88
C GLU A 87 -22.81 1.99 2.91
N GLU A 88 -22.40 3.22 2.61
CA GLU A 88 -21.19 3.45 1.84
C GLU A 88 -19.94 3.21 2.68
N ARG A 89 -18.86 2.77 2.03
CA ARG A 89 -17.53 2.68 2.64
C ARG A 89 -16.62 3.72 2.03
N ILE A 90 -15.95 4.51 2.84
CA ILE A 90 -14.99 5.54 2.42
C ILE A 90 -13.67 5.34 3.15
N HIS A 91 -12.60 5.09 2.40
CA HIS A 91 -11.23 5.14 2.92
C HIS A 91 -10.51 6.36 2.37
N LEU A 92 -9.73 7.03 3.21
CA LEU A 92 -8.62 7.84 2.74
C LEU A 92 -7.48 6.90 2.36
N VAL A 93 -6.97 7.01 1.15
CA VAL A 93 -5.74 6.32 0.75
C VAL A 93 -4.65 7.34 0.48
N ILE A 94 -3.44 6.99 0.90
CA ILE A 94 -2.23 7.79 0.77
C ILE A 94 -1.12 6.88 0.24
N ASP A 95 -0.54 7.24 -0.90
CA ASP A 95 0.58 6.52 -1.50
C ASP A 95 1.89 7.25 -1.12
N THR A 96 2.92 6.52 -0.70
CA THR A 96 4.26 7.06 -0.38
C THR A 96 5.36 6.05 -0.73
N ALA A 97 6.56 6.51 -1.07
CA ALA A 97 7.73 5.64 -1.16
C ALA A 97 8.24 5.18 0.23
N GLY A 98 7.85 5.88 1.28
CA GLY A 98 8.29 5.63 2.66
C GLY A 98 9.74 6.04 2.91
N SER A 99 9.99 6.71 4.03
CA SER A 99 11.35 6.91 4.55
C SER A 99 11.90 5.64 5.21
N SER A 100 13.20 5.64 5.56
CA SER A 100 13.79 4.58 6.36
C SER A 100 13.04 4.34 7.68
N ARG A 101 12.56 5.41 8.33
CA ARG A 101 11.77 5.33 9.56
C ARG A 101 10.44 4.63 9.33
N PHE A 102 9.74 4.96 8.23
CA PHE A 102 8.50 4.29 7.87
C PHE A 102 8.72 2.79 7.67
N TRP A 103 9.75 2.41 6.91
CA TRP A 103 10.02 1.00 6.65
C TRP A 103 10.53 0.24 7.87
N SER A 104 11.19 0.89 8.82
CA SER A 104 11.48 0.27 10.13
C SER A 104 10.20 -0.02 10.89
N LEU A 105 9.27 0.94 10.98
CA LEU A 105 7.97 0.72 11.61
C LEU A 105 7.20 -0.45 10.97
N VAL A 106 7.21 -0.56 9.64
CA VAL A 106 6.56 -1.67 8.94
C VAL A 106 7.16 -3.01 9.34
N ARG A 107 8.48 -3.14 9.35
CA ARG A 107 9.15 -4.40 9.74
C ARG A 107 8.90 -4.76 11.20
N ASP A 108 8.96 -3.78 12.09
CA ASP A 108 8.69 -3.99 13.52
C ASP A 108 7.26 -4.55 13.71
N VAL A 109 6.30 -4.08 12.92
CA VAL A 109 4.91 -4.57 12.93
C VAL A 109 4.76 -5.94 12.27
N GLU A 110 5.46 -6.22 11.17
CA GLU A 110 5.39 -7.51 10.46
C GLU A 110 5.98 -8.67 11.28
N ASP A 111 7.01 -8.40 12.08
CA ASP A 111 7.66 -9.39 12.94
C ASP A 111 6.89 -9.67 14.24
N ASP A 112 5.88 -8.86 14.57
CA ASP A 112 5.11 -8.93 15.81
C ASP A 112 3.84 -9.79 15.71
N ASP A 113 3.36 -10.29 16.87
CA ASP A 113 2.04 -10.91 16.98
C ASP A 113 0.95 -9.85 16.70
N PRO A 114 -0.01 -10.08 15.77
CA PRO A 114 -1.09 -9.15 15.47
C PRO A 114 -1.87 -8.64 16.70
N LEU A 115 -1.96 -9.45 17.77
CA LEU A 115 -2.59 -9.06 19.04
C LEU A 115 -1.73 -8.09 19.85
N HIS A 116 -0.40 -8.16 19.71
CA HIS A 116 0.56 -7.24 20.33
C HIS A 116 0.59 -5.90 19.57
N THR A 117 0.62 -5.95 18.24
CA THR A 117 0.63 -4.76 17.38
C THR A 117 -0.58 -3.85 17.63
N ALA A 118 -1.77 -4.44 17.82
CA ALA A 118 -2.98 -3.67 18.11
C ALA A 118 -2.95 -2.99 19.50
N ALA A 119 -2.24 -3.58 20.48
CA ALA A 119 -2.12 -3.03 21.83
C ALA A 119 -1.15 -1.84 21.90
N GLU A 120 -0.16 -1.77 21.01
CA GLU A 120 0.82 -0.68 20.92
C GLU A 120 0.43 0.43 19.91
N ALA A 121 -0.69 0.27 19.22
CA ALA A 121 -1.16 1.23 18.23
C ALA A 121 -1.34 2.63 18.85
N ARG A 122 -0.61 3.60 18.30
CA ARG A 122 -0.67 4.99 18.75
C ARG A 122 -1.90 5.70 18.19
N LEU A 123 -2.84 6.06 19.07
CA LEU A 123 -3.93 6.97 18.71
C LEU A 123 -3.41 8.41 18.55
N VAL A 124 -3.72 9.03 17.40
CA VAL A 124 -3.40 10.44 17.13
C VAL A 124 -4.70 11.24 17.17
N ALA A 125 -4.81 12.14 18.15
CA ALA A 125 -6.00 12.99 18.31
C ALA A 125 -6.04 14.08 17.23
N PHE A 126 -7.25 14.50 16.85
CA PHE A 126 -7.48 15.69 16.04
C PHE A 126 -7.37 16.95 16.88
N GLU A 127 -6.61 17.93 16.41
CA GLU A 127 -6.39 19.20 17.11
C GLU A 127 -6.97 20.38 16.30
N PRO A 128 -8.17 20.88 16.63
CA PRO A 128 -8.77 22.00 15.89
C PRO A 128 -7.89 23.25 15.90
N GLY A 129 -7.70 23.87 14.73
CA GLY A 129 -6.85 25.03 14.51
C GLY A 129 -5.37 24.71 14.30
N ALA A 130 -4.92 23.46 14.42
CA ALA A 130 -3.51 23.12 14.29
C ALA A 130 -3.02 23.27 12.84
N ALA A 131 -1.99 24.11 12.65
CA ALA A 131 -1.32 24.25 11.37
C ALA A 131 -0.43 23.03 11.12
N VAL A 132 -0.61 22.38 9.97
CA VAL A 132 0.20 21.21 9.57
C VAL A 132 0.83 21.42 8.19
N GLU A 133 2.06 20.95 8.07
CA GLU A 133 2.79 20.89 6.81
C GLU A 133 2.65 19.49 6.20
N ILE A 134 2.37 19.45 4.90
CA ILE A 134 2.37 18.21 4.12
C ILE A 134 3.45 18.35 3.05
N ARG A 135 4.38 17.41 3.05
CA ARG A 135 5.39 17.31 2.00
C ARG A 135 4.88 16.39 0.91
N THR A 136 5.01 16.81 -0.34
CA THR A 136 4.59 16.00 -1.49
C THR A 136 5.74 15.77 -2.46
N GLU A 137 5.71 14.65 -3.17
CA GLU A 137 6.60 14.42 -4.30
C GLU A 137 6.44 15.56 -5.32
N GLN A 138 7.56 16.14 -5.77
CA GLN A 138 7.55 17.17 -6.83
C GLN A 138 7.68 16.57 -8.23
N PHE A 139 8.23 15.35 -8.32
CA PHE A 139 8.51 14.65 -9.58
C PHE A 139 7.95 13.22 -9.51
N ALA A 140 6.62 13.10 -9.45
CA ALA A 140 5.93 11.82 -9.22
C ALA A 140 6.05 10.83 -10.40
N SER A 141 6.37 11.31 -11.61
CA SER A 141 6.58 10.47 -12.79
C SER A 141 7.51 11.14 -13.78
N LEU A 142 8.53 10.42 -14.24
CA LEU A 142 9.30 10.81 -15.41
C LEU A 142 8.62 10.27 -16.67
N PRO A 143 8.57 11.02 -17.79
CA PRO A 143 8.01 10.52 -19.05
C PRO A 143 8.73 9.28 -19.58
N VAL A 144 10.00 9.13 -19.21
CA VAL A 144 10.87 8.01 -19.58
C VAL A 144 11.57 7.53 -18.32
N MET A 145 11.60 6.22 -18.12
CA MET A 145 12.30 5.56 -17.01
C MET A 145 13.80 5.88 -17.06
N ALA A 146 14.40 6.12 -15.88
CA ALA A 146 15.83 6.35 -15.82
C ALA A 146 16.60 5.08 -16.25
N PRO A 147 17.71 5.18 -17.01
CA PRO A 147 18.47 4.00 -17.45
C PRO A 147 18.91 3.08 -16.31
N GLY A 148 19.29 3.65 -15.16
CA GLY A 148 19.68 2.87 -13.98
C GLY A 148 18.51 2.08 -13.37
N GLU A 149 17.31 2.66 -13.37
CA GLU A 149 16.10 1.97 -12.90
C GLU A 149 15.71 0.84 -13.86
N CYS A 150 15.76 1.09 -15.17
CA CYS A 150 15.52 0.06 -16.19
C CYS A 150 16.50 -1.11 -16.04
N THR A 151 17.78 -0.80 -15.82
CA THR A 151 18.82 -1.81 -15.59
C THR A 151 18.51 -2.64 -14.34
N ALA A 152 18.18 -2.01 -13.21
CA ALA A 152 17.84 -2.70 -11.97
C ALA A 152 16.61 -3.63 -12.15
N LEU A 153 15.56 -3.18 -12.82
CA LEU A 153 14.38 -4.00 -13.10
C LEU A 153 14.70 -5.23 -13.98
N ILE A 154 15.58 -5.05 -14.97
CA ILE A 154 16.04 -6.14 -15.83
C ILE A 154 16.87 -7.13 -15.01
N GLU A 155 17.76 -6.65 -14.16
CA GLU A 155 18.58 -7.49 -13.28
C GLU A 155 17.73 -8.30 -12.30
N ASP A 156 16.74 -7.68 -11.65
CA ASP A 156 15.79 -8.36 -10.77
C ASP A 156 15.01 -9.45 -11.53
N LEU A 157 14.52 -9.13 -12.73
CA LEU A 157 13.81 -10.10 -13.57
C LEU A 157 14.70 -11.28 -13.99
N ILE A 158 15.95 -11.03 -14.37
CA ILE A 158 16.91 -12.07 -14.73
C ILE A 158 17.23 -12.93 -13.50
N ALA A 159 17.36 -12.34 -12.31
CA ALA A 159 17.60 -13.07 -11.07
C ALA A 159 16.42 -14.00 -10.74
N ASP A 160 15.18 -13.49 -10.78
CA ASP A 160 13.96 -14.28 -10.56
C ASP A 160 13.82 -15.40 -11.59
N PHE A 161 14.07 -15.09 -12.87
CA PHE A 161 14.04 -16.07 -13.95
C PHE A 161 15.10 -17.17 -13.74
N SER A 162 16.29 -16.80 -13.30
CA SER A 162 17.39 -17.74 -13.06
C SER A 162 17.16 -18.60 -11.82
N ALA A 163 16.48 -18.07 -10.81
CA ALA A 163 16.20 -18.77 -9.56
C ALA A 163 15.08 -19.83 -9.69
N ASN A 164 14.23 -19.73 -10.72
CA ASN A 164 13.13 -20.68 -10.91
C ASN A 164 13.61 -21.98 -11.58
N PRO A 165 13.59 -23.13 -10.86
CA PRO A 165 14.11 -24.40 -11.38
C PRO A 165 13.27 -25.01 -12.52
N GLY A 166 12.05 -24.49 -12.75
CA GLY A 166 11.19 -24.92 -13.85
C GLY A 166 11.56 -24.31 -15.21
N ASN A 167 12.48 -23.36 -15.25
CA ASN A 167 12.88 -22.69 -16.50
C ASN A 167 13.93 -23.50 -17.28
N ASP A 168 13.90 -23.36 -18.61
CA ASP A 168 14.86 -24.01 -19.49
C ASP A 168 16.29 -23.52 -19.22
N PRO A 169 17.25 -24.41 -18.90
CA PRO A 169 18.62 -24.01 -18.56
C PRO A 169 19.35 -23.29 -19.71
N GLY A 170 19.02 -23.60 -20.96
CA GLY A 170 19.59 -22.93 -22.13
C GLY A 170 19.13 -21.49 -22.23
N MET A 171 17.84 -21.23 -22.00
CA MET A 171 17.29 -19.86 -21.94
C MET A 171 17.85 -19.08 -20.75
N VAL A 172 17.95 -19.69 -19.56
CA VAL A 172 18.58 -19.05 -18.38
C VAL A 172 20.01 -18.63 -18.71
N ALA A 173 20.82 -19.51 -19.29
CA ALA A 173 22.21 -19.20 -19.65
C ALA A 173 22.35 -18.16 -20.77
N ALA A 174 21.32 -17.96 -21.61
CA ALA A 174 21.32 -16.94 -22.66
C ALA A 174 21.03 -15.55 -22.09
N TYR A 175 20.05 -15.43 -21.18
CA TYR A 175 19.64 -14.15 -20.59
C TYR A 175 20.47 -13.72 -19.37
N ALA A 176 21.17 -14.65 -18.71
CA ALA A 176 22.08 -14.32 -17.60
C ALA A 176 23.42 -13.69 -18.06
N ARG A 177 23.63 -13.51 -19.38
CA ARG A 177 24.84 -12.86 -19.91
C ARG A 177 24.58 -11.37 -20.09
N PRO A 178 25.40 -10.47 -19.51
CA PRO A 178 25.28 -9.03 -19.69
C PRO A 178 25.52 -8.61 -21.15
#